data_AF-A0A2Z6GC50-F1
#
_entry.id   AF-A0A2Z6GC50-F1
#
_cell.length_a   1.000
_cell.length_b   1.000
_cell.length_c   1.000
_cell.angle_alpha   90.00
_cell.angle_beta   90.00
_cell.angle_gamma   90.00
#
_symmetry.space_group_name_H-M   'P 1'
#
loop_
_entity.id
_entity.type
_entity.pdbx_description
1 polymer ?
#
loop_
_entity_poly.entity_id
_entity_poly.type
_entity_poly.pdbx_seq_one_letter_code
_entity_poly.pdbx_strand_id
1 'polypeptide(L)'
;MIQPTDFLNAADSIRQQGSTEMDFRTGVNRAYYAAYHAALDAVTRLGLPAAREGIKGSHEQVYSRLIDCTQSFAGTPDRMRKAQSIGYVARKVLKPNRVHADYNLNDPVEKTVLEDTYAKAALIVGNAKAL
;
A
#
# COMPACT_ATOMS: atom_id res chain seq x y z
N MET A 1 4.40 -18.34 -4.83
CA MET A 1 3.78 -17.02 -5.13
C MET A 1 4.25 -16.05 -4.06
N ILE A 2 4.78 -14.88 -4.44
CA ILE A 2 5.29 -13.88 -3.49
C ILE A 2 4.12 -13.27 -2.71
N GLN A 3 4.24 -13.20 -1.38
CA GLN A 3 3.24 -12.69 -0.45
C GLN A 3 3.49 -11.22 -0.10
N PRO A 4 2.48 -10.46 0.35
CA PRO A 4 2.67 -9.10 0.86
C PRO A 4 3.77 -8.98 1.93
N THR A 5 3.92 -10.00 2.77
CA THR A 5 4.96 -10.06 3.81
C THR A 5 6.37 -10.18 3.25
N ASP A 6 6.55 -10.82 2.09
CA ASP A 6 7.88 -10.96 1.47
C ASP A 6 8.38 -9.59 1.02
N PHE A 7 7.52 -8.79 0.41
CA PHE A 7 7.81 -7.40 0.06
C PHE A 7 8.09 -6.54 1.30
N LEU A 8 7.30 -6.71 2.37
CA LEU A 8 7.49 -5.94 3.60
C LEU A 8 8.81 -6.28 4.29
N ASN A 9 9.17 -7.56 4.35
CA ASN A 9 10.45 -8.02 4.91
C ASN A 9 11.64 -7.49 4.10
N ALA A 10 11.53 -7.49 2.76
CA ALA A 10 12.55 -6.90 1.91
C ALA A 10 12.69 -5.38 2.15
N ALA A 11 11.58 -4.66 2.28
CA ALA A 11 11.58 -3.25 2.61
C ALA A 11 12.21 -2.98 3.99
N ASP A 12 11.93 -3.82 4.98
CA ASP A 12 12.50 -3.69 6.33
C ASP A 12 14.01 -3.92 6.34
N SER A 13 14.49 -4.94 5.62
CA SER A 13 15.93 -5.19 5.49
C SER A 13 16.66 -3.99 4.88
N ILE A 14 16.09 -3.41 3.81
CA ILE A 14 16.63 -2.21 3.15
C ILE A 14 16.56 -0.99 4.09
N ARG A 15 15.49 -0.83 4.85
CA ARG A 15 15.32 0.25 5.82
C ARG A 15 16.38 0.22 6.92
N GLN A 16 16.68 -0.97 7.44
CA GLN A 16 17.67 -1.16 8.49
C GLN A 16 19.11 -0.98 7.99
N GLN A 17 19.44 -1.52 6.81
CA GLN A 17 20.82 -1.66 6.34
C GLN A 17 21.21 -0.68 5.22
N GLY A 18 20.23 -0.17 4.49
CA GLY A 18 20.42 0.74 3.37
C GLY A 18 20.99 2.09 3.81
N SER A 19 21.90 2.60 2.99
CA SER A 19 22.65 3.84 3.26
C SER A 19 22.69 4.78 2.07
N THR A 20 22.24 4.33 0.90
CA THR A 20 22.24 5.12 -0.33
C THR A 20 20.82 5.52 -0.73
N GLU A 21 20.70 6.57 -1.54
CA GLU A 21 19.43 6.97 -2.13
C GLU A 21 18.78 5.84 -2.95
N MET A 22 19.59 5.03 -3.64
CA MET A 22 19.11 3.88 -4.41
C MET A 22 18.47 2.82 -3.52
N ASP A 23 19.04 2.58 -2.34
CA ASP A 23 18.42 1.72 -1.31
C ASP A 23 17.08 2.32 -0.88
N PHE A 24 17.03 3.61 -0.58
CA PHE A 24 15.80 4.27 -0.10
C PHE A 24 14.68 4.18 -1.13
N ARG A 25 14.97 4.45 -2.41
CA ARG A 25 14.01 4.30 -3.53
C ARG A 25 13.52 2.85 -3.64
N THR A 26 14.43 1.88 -3.57
CA THR A 26 14.08 0.46 -3.63
C THR A 26 13.22 0.04 -2.45
N GLY A 27 13.54 0.48 -1.24
CA GLY A 27 12.76 0.21 -0.04
C GLY A 27 11.34 0.77 -0.13
N VAL A 28 11.18 2.01 -0.62
CA VAL A 28 9.87 2.66 -0.83
C VAL A 28 9.03 1.85 -1.80
N ASN A 29 9.64 1.40 -2.90
CA ASN A 29 9.01 0.53 -3.88
C ASN A 29 8.51 -0.78 -3.24
N ARG A 30 9.37 -1.48 -2.49
CA ARG A 30 9.00 -2.74 -1.82
C ARG A 30 7.90 -2.54 -0.78
N ALA A 31 7.96 -1.50 0.04
CA ALA A 31 6.91 -1.17 1.01
C ALA A 31 5.57 -0.87 0.31
N TYR A 32 5.59 -0.13 -0.80
CA TYR A 32 4.40 0.13 -1.60
C TYR A 32 3.76 -1.15 -2.16
N TYR A 33 4.55 -2.06 -2.73
CA TYR A 33 4.02 -3.31 -3.26
C TYR A 33 3.48 -4.24 -2.18
N ALA A 34 4.09 -4.25 -0.99
CA ALA A 34 3.52 -4.94 0.18
C ALA A 34 2.09 -4.45 0.47
N ALA A 35 1.91 -3.14 0.57
CA ALA A 35 0.61 -2.54 0.81
C ALA A 35 -0.38 -2.78 -0.34
N TYR A 36 0.07 -2.71 -1.59
CA TYR A 36 -0.76 -2.97 -2.77
C TYR A 36 -1.30 -4.40 -2.78
N HIS A 37 -0.45 -5.41 -2.59
CA HIS A 37 -0.90 -6.80 -2.61
C HIS A 37 -1.81 -7.11 -1.40
N ALA A 38 -1.50 -6.57 -0.21
CA ALA A 38 -2.40 -6.70 0.94
C ALA A 38 -3.78 -6.06 0.69
N ALA A 39 -3.81 -4.89 0.02
CA ALA A 39 -5.05 -4.23 -0.36
C ALA A 39 -5.84 -5.04 -1.41
N LEU A 40 -5.15 -5.62 -2.40
CA LEU A 40 -5.77 -6.47 -3.42
C LEU A 40 -6.40 -7.73 -2.81
N ASP A 41 -5.71 -8.38 -1.87
CA ASP A 41 -6.22 -9.53 -1.13
C ASP A 41 -7.44 -9.16 -0.28
N ALA A 42 -7.41 -7.98 0.38
CA ALA A 42 -8.54 -7.48 1.15
C ALA A 42 -9.78 -7.23 0.27
N VAL A 43 -9.59 -6.59 -0.88
CA VAL A 43 -10.65 -6.37 -1.88
C VAL A 43 -11.28 -7.69 -2.31
N THR A 44 -10.45 -8.71 -2.55
CA THR A 44 -10.89 -10.05 -2.97
C THR A 44 -11.68 -10.75 -1.86
N ARG A 45 -11.17 -10.75 -0.62
CA ARG A 45 -11.83 -11.40 0.53
C ARG A 45 -13.14 -10.73 0.94
N LEU A 46 -13.24 -9.40 0.79
CA LEU A 46 -14.47 -8.65 1.04
C LEU A 46 -15.50 -8.76 -0.09
N GLY A 47 -15.12 -9.34 -1.24
CA GLY A 47 -16.03 -9.48 -2.39
C GLY A 47 -16.46 -8.13 -2.98
N LEU A 48 -15.59 -7.11 -2.93
CA LEU A 48 -15.93 -5.78 -3.43
C LEU A 48 -16.11 -5.80 -4.95
N PRO A 49 -17.07 -5.07 -5.53
CA PRO A 49 -17.32 -5.09 -6.97
C PRO A 49 -16.12 -4.55 -7.76
N ALA A 50 -15.92 -5.05 -8.98
CA ALA A 50 -14.90 -4.54 -9.89
C ALA A 50 -15.18 -3.06 -10.21
N ALA A 51 -14.11 -2.29 -10.43
CA ALA A 51 -14.25 -0.93 -10.93
C ALA A 51 -14.72 -0.96 -12.39
N ARG A 52 -15.48 0.05 -12.80
CA ARG A 52 -15.83 0.24 -14.22
C ARG A 52 -14.54 0.43 -15.03
N GLU A 53 -14.42 -0.32 -16.12
CA GLU A 53 -13.26 -0.27 -17.02
C GLU A 53 -13.05 1.15 -17.58
N GLY A 54 -11.78 1.53 -17.78
CA GLY A 54 -11.40 2.77 -18.45
C GLY A 54 -11.36 4.06 -17.60
N ILE A 55 -11.78 4.03 -16.33
CA ILE A 55 -11.90 5.29 -15.54
C ILE A 55 -10.63 5.63 -14.73
N LYS A 56 -9.84 4.63 -14.30
CA LYS A 56 -8.64 4.84 -13.43
C LYS A 56 -7.54 3.81 -13.70
N GLY A 57 -6.30 4.10 -13.30
CA GLY A 57 -5.20 3.12 -13.32
C GLY A 57 -5.45 1.94 -12.37
N SER A 58 -4.91 0.76 -12.70
CA SER A 58 -5.18 -0.52 -12.02
C SER A 58 -4.99 -0.48 -10.50
N HIS A 59 -3.93 0.16 -10.00
CA HIS A 59 -3.69 0.28 -8.55
C HIS A 59 -4.70 1.22 -7.87
N GLU A 60 -5.10 2.29 -8.56
CA GLU A 60 -6.04 3.26 -8.01
C GLU A 60 -7.47 2.72 -7.95
N GLN A 61 -7.82 1.79 -8.84
CA GLN A 61 -9.07 1.05 -8.78
C GLN A 61 -9.16 0.22 -7.49
N VAL A 62 -8.08 -0.49 -7.11
CA VAL A 62 -8.01 -1.27 -5.86
C VAL A 62 -8.28 -0.37 -4.65
N TYR A 63 -7.56 0.76 -4.55
CA TYR A 63 -7.71 1.66 -3.41
C TYR A 63 -9.08 2.34 -3.37
N SER A 64 -9.65 2.70 -4.52
CA SER A 64 -10.99 3.31 -4.59
C SER A 64 -12.05 2.35 -4.06
N ARG A 65 -11.97 1.06 -4.41
CA ARG A 65 -12.93 0.04 -3.93
C ARG A 65 -12.91 -0.07 -2.40
N LEU A 66 -11.73 0.00 -1.79
CA LEU A 66 -11.60 -0.02 -0.33
C LEU A 66 -12.13 1.26 0.34
N ILE A 67 -11.91 2.43 -0.28
CA ILE A 67 -12.49 3.71 0.18
C ILE A 67 -14.02 3.68 0.11
N ASP A 68 -14.57 3.09 -0.95
CA ASP A 68 -16.01 3.00 -1.18
C ASP A 68 -16.65 1.80 -0.44
N CYS A 69 -15.87 1.07 0.38
CA CYS A 69 -16.35 -0.08 1.14
C CYS A 69 -17.42 0.37 2.15
N THR A 70 -18.55 -0.34 2.15
CA THR A 70 -19.66 -0.13 3.08
C THR A 70 -19.68 -1.21 4.17
N GLN A 71 -20.48 -0.99 5.21
CA GLN A 71 -20.70 -1.96 6.28
C GLN A 71 -21.32 -3.27 5.77
N SER A 72 -22.08 -3.26 4.67
CA SER A 72 -22.66 -4.49 4.09
C SER A 72 -21.60 -5.47 3.59
N PHE A 73 -20.46 -4.97 3.10
CA PHE A 73 -19.33 -5.83 2.72
C PHE A 73 -18.43 -6.18 3.91
N ALA A 74 -18.16 -5.20 4.78
CA ALA A 74 -17.22 -5.38 5.89
C ALA A 74 -17.82 -6.11 7.11
N GLY A 75 -19.13 -6.23 7.20
CA GLY A 75 -19.87 -6.85 8.32
C GLY A 75 -19.92 -5.99 9.60
N THR A 76 -18.85 -5.25 9.93
CA THR A 76 -18.79 -4.38 11.11
C THR A 76 -18.27 -2.97 10.79
N PRO A 77 -18.65 -1.94 11.57
CA PRO A 77 -18.10 -0.59 11.40
C PRO A 77 -16.58 -0.50 11.59
N ASP A 78 -16.00 -1.37 12.40
CA ASP A 78 -14.54 -1.44 12.59
C ASP A 78 -13.83 -1.96 11.35
N ARG A 79 -14.28 -3.09 10.77
CA ARG A 79 -13.74 -3.62 9.52
C ARG A 79 -13.95 -2.63 8.37
N MET A 80 -15.09 -1.94 8.32
CA MET A 80 -15.33 -0.90 7.31
C MET A 80 -14.28 0.22 7.42
N ARG A 81 -14.05 0.76 8.63
CA ARG A 81 -13.04 1.81 8.86
C ARG A 81 -11.63 1.35 8.53
N LYS A 82 -11.28 0.09 8.83
CA LYS A 82 -9.99 -0.51 8.44
C LYS A 82 -9.83 -0.58 6.92
N ALA A 83 -10.86 -1.06 6.20
CA ALA A 83 -10.84 -1.13 4.74
C ALA A 83 -10.66 0.28 4.13
N GLN A 84 -11.47 1.25 4.57
CA GLN A 84 -11.37 2.63 4.10
C GLN A 84 -10.00 3.25 4.40
N SER A 85 -9.48 3.04 5.61
CA SER A 85 -8.15 3.51 6.03
C SER A 85 -7.04 2.96 5.11
N ILE A 86 -7.08 1.67 4.78
CA ILE A 86 -6.12 1.07 3.82
C ILE A 86 -6.18 1.82 2.48
N GLY A 87 -7.38 2.01 1.92
CA GLY A 87 -7.56 2.69 0.66
C GLY A 87 -7.07 4.14 0.68
N TYR A 88 -7.38 4.89 1.74
CA TYR A 88 -6.93 6.28 1.90
C TYR A 88 -5.41 6.39 2.02
N VAL A 89 -4.79 5.63 2.93
CA VAL A 89 -3.34 5.69 3.17
C VAL A 89 -2.56 5.24 1.93
N ALA A 90 -2.99 4.15 1.27
CA ALA A 90 -2.33 3.68 0.07
C ALA A 90 -2.41 4.70 -1.08
N ARG A 91 -3.57 5.33 -1.28
CA ARG A 91 -3.79 6.30 -2.37
C ARG A 91 -3.14 7.65 -2.12
N LYS A 92 -3.23 8.17 -0.90
CA LYS A 92 -2.82 9.55 -0.56
C LYS A 92 -1.39 9.67 -0.07
N VAL A 93 -0.78 8.58 0.39
CA VAL A 93 0.59 8.61 0.92
C VAL A 93 1.51 7.67 0.16
N LEU A 94 1.21 6.37 0.14
CA LEU A 94 2.15 5.39 -0.41
C LEU A 94 2.32 5.51 -1.92
N LYS A 95 1.24 5.74 -2.68
CA LYS A 95 1.31 5.94 -4.14
C LYS A 95 2.17 7.17 -4.51
N PRO A 96 1.96 8.37 -3.93
CA PRO A 96 2.87 9.50 -4.14
C PRO A 96 4.34 9.19 -3.81
N ASN A 97 4.62 8.55 -2.67
CA ASN A 97 6.00 8.19 -2.31
C ASN A 97 6.62 7.24 -3.33
N ARG A 98 5.87 6.24 -3.80
CA ARG A 98 6.34 5.34 -4.86
C ARG A 98 6.55 6.08 -6.19
N VAL A 99 5.68 7.03 -6.55
CA VAL A 99 5.84 7.84 -7.77
C VAL A 99 7.13 8.65 -7.69
N HIS A 100 7.37 9.32 -6.57
CA HIS A 100 8.62 10.02 -6.30
C HIS A 100 9.81 9.07 -6.43
N ALA A 101 9.78 7.93 -5.74
CA ALA A 101 10.88 6.98 -5.73
C ALA A 101 11.24 6.38 -7.09
N ASP A 102 10.25 5.93 -7.89
CA ASP A 102 10.59 5.24 -9.15
C ASP A 102 10.65 6.17 -10.38
N TYR A 103 10.02 7.35 -10.35
CA TYR A 103 9.87 8.18 -11.55
C TYR A 103 10.50 9.57 -11.45
N ASN A 104 10.63 10.15 -10.25
CA ASN A 104 11.20 11.49 -10.08
C ASN A 104 12.68 11.37 -9.73
N LEU A 105 13.52 11.01 -10.70
CA LEU A 105 14.95 10.74 -10.46
C LEU A 105 15.79 11.99 -10.14
N ASN A 106 15.27 13.18 -10.47
CA ASN A 106 15.93 14.46 -10.18
C ASN A 106 15.53 15.05 -8.81
N ASP A 107 14.61 14.39 -8.09
CA ASP A 107 14.13 14.79 -6.77
C ASP A 107 14.63 13.73 -5.76
N PRO A 108 15.55 14.07 -4.84
CA PRO A 108 16.17 13.09 -3.94
C PRO A 108 15.16 12.43 -2.98
N VAL A 109 15.30 11.12 -2.79
CA VAL A 109 14.53 10.39 -1.78
C VAL A 109 15.37 10.18 -0.52
N GLU A 110 14.92 10.78 0.58
CA GLU A 110 15.56 10.61 1.88
C GLU A 110 15.15 9.31 2.59
N LYS A 111 15.99 8.85 3.52
CA LYS A 111 15.68 7.71 4.39
C LYS A 111 14.37 7.89 5.16
N THR A 112 14.04 9.12 5.55
CA THR A 112 12.79 9.48 6.24
C THR A 112 11.54 9.09 5.43
N VAL A 113 11.60 9.21 4.10
CA VAL A 113 10.51 8.79 3.19
C VAL A 113 10.36 7.26 3.21
N LEU A 114 11.47 6.52 3.23
CA LEU A 114 11.45 5.06 3.39
C LEU A 114 10.84 4.65 4.74
N GLU A 115 11.31 5.22 5.84
CA GLU A 115 10.80 4.90 7.19
C GLU A 115 9.28 5.14 7.28
N ASP A 116 8.81 6.29 6.78
CA ASP A 116 7.38 6.63 6.77
C ASP A 116 6.55 5.70 5.88
N THR A 117 7.05 5.40 4.67
CA THR A 117 6.40 4.48 3.73
C THR A 117 6.30 3.08 4.33
N TYR A 118 7.38 2.60 4.97
CA TYR A 118 7.43 1.30 5.63
C TYR A 118 6.43 1.22 6.78
N ALA A 119 6.42 2.19 7.70
CA ALA A 119 5.51 2.18 8.85
C ALA A 119 4.04 2.13 8.42
N LYS A 120 3.67 2.90 7.39
CA LYS A 120 2.33 2.91 6.81
C LYS A 120 1.99 1.63 6.06
N ALA A 121 2.95 1.04 5.33
CA ALA A 121 2.77 -0.25 4.68
C ALA A 121 2.55 -1.38 5.70
N ALA A 122 3.34 -1.39 6.78
CA ALA A 122 3.18 -2.36 7.87
C ALA A 122 1.79 -2.25 8.53
N LEU A 123 1.31 -1.03 8.77
CA LEU A 123 -0.05 -0.79 9.26
C LEU A 123 -1.11 -1.33 8.30
N ILE A 124 -0.96 -1.10 6.99
CA ILE A 124 -1.88 -1.64 5.98
C ILE A 124 -1.88 -3.16 5.97
N VAL A 125 -0.70 -3.79 5.97
CA VAL A 125 -0.57 -5.25 5.99
C VAL A 125 -1.23 -5.84 7.25
N GLY A 126 -1.05 -5.20 8.41
CA GLY A 126 -1.70 -5.59 9.66
C GLY A 126 -3.23 -5.43 9.61
N ASN A 127 -3.72 -4.27 9.16
CA ASN A 127 -5.15 -4.02 9.02
C ASN A 127 -5.81 -4.97 8.02
N ALA A 128 -5.15 -5.25 6.90
CA ALA A 128 -5.65 -6.20 5.91
C ALA A 128 -5.82 -7.58 6.52
N LYS A 129 -4.87 -8.09 7.31
CA LYS A 129 -5.02 -9.39 8.01
C LYS A 129 -6.23 -9.44 8.96
N ALA A 130 -6.64 -8.29 9.50
CA ALA A 130 -7.79 -8.17 10.39
C ALA A 130 -9.13 -7.91 9.67
N LEU A 131 -9.12 -7.81 8.34
CA LEU A 131 -10.31 -7.82 7.49
C LEU A 131 -10.67 -9.24 7.12
#